data_AF-A0A1G7XSK3-F1
#
_entry.id   AF-A0A1G7XSK3-F1
#
_cell.length_a   1.000
_cell.length_b   1.000
_cell.length_c   1.000
_cell.angle_alpha   90.00
_cell.angle_beta   90.00
_cell.angle_gamma   90.00
#
_symmetry.space_group_name_H-M   'P 1'
#
loop_
_entity.id
_entity.type
_entity.pdbx_description
1 polymer ?
#
loop_
_entity_poly.entity_id
_entity_poly.type
_entity_poly.pdbx_seq_one_letter_code
_entity_poly.pdbx_strand_id
1 'polypeptide(L)'
;MAVSTRPNAAQLSAALGPFVAWLASREPNEIVRVRHRRLVEDYLRWASADSGAPGDRRTRYERLFEEPTLSWVRSALDVFAEHRAIRAATRIE
;
A
#
# COMPACT_ATOMS: atom_id res chain seq x y z
N MET A 1 -21.46 -1.82 19.11
CA MET A 1 -20.09 -1.33 19.36
C MET A 1 -19.21 -1.82 18.22
N ALA A 2 -18.83 -0.96 17.28
CA ALA A 2 -17.90 -1.33 16.22
C ALA A 2 -16.47 -1.20 16.76
N VAL A 3 -15.76 -2.31 16.87
CA VAL A 3 -14.33 -2.32 17.21
C VAL A 3 -13.60 -1.67 16.04
N SER A 4 -13.31 -0.38 16.17
CA SER A 4 -12.40 0.34 15.28
C SER A 4 -10.99 -0.18 15.54
N THR A 5 -10.70 -1.35 14.93
CA THR A 5 -9.41 -2.00 15.07
C THR A 5 -8.46 -1.26 14.15
N ARG A 6 -7.77 -0.25 14.69
CA ARG A 6 -6.54 0.23 14.04
C ARG A 6 -5.69 -1.01 13.75
N PRO A 7 -5.09 -1.15 12.56
CA PRO A 7 -4.30 -2.29 12.19
C PRO A 7 -3.22 -2.35 13.24
N ASN A 8 -3.21 -3.46 13.96
CA ASN A 8 -2.10 -3.70 14.85
C ASN A 8 -0.83 -3.82 13.96
N ALA A 9 0.33 -3.52 14.54
CA ALA A 9 1.59 -3.54 13.80
C ALA A 9 1.85 -4.87 13.05
N ALA A 10 1.22 -5.97 13.52
CA ALA A 10 1.26 -7.27 12.87
C ALA A 10 0.55 -7.29 11.51
N GLN A 11 -0.63 -6.67 11.37
CA GLN A 11 -1.34 -6.58 10.08
C GLN A 11 -0.58 -5.75 9.06
N LEU A 12 0.03 -4.64 9.50
CA LEU A 12 0.89 -3.82 8.65
C LEU A 12 2.11 -4.62 8.18
N SER A 13 2.76 -5.32 9.10
CA SER A 13 3.93 -6.17 8.81
C SER A 13 3.59 -7.33 7.86
N ALA A 14 2.44 -7.96 8.04
CA ALA A 14 1.98 -9.05 7.18
C ALA A 14 1.67 -8.60 5.74
N ALA A 15 1.28 -7.34 5.55
CA ALA A 15 1.09 -6.75 4.23
C ALA A 15 2.42 -6.27 3.60
N LEU A 16 3.26 -5.58 4.39
CA LEU A 16 4.50 -4.97 3.90
C LEU A 16 5.64 -5.97 3.70
N GLY A 17 5.78 -7.00 4.54
CA GLY A 17 6.89 -7.95 4.44
C GLY A 17 6.99 -8.63 3.07
N PRO A 18 5.91 -9.29 2.59
CA PRO A 18 5.89 -9.89 1.26
C PRO A 18 6.06 -8.85 0.15
N PHE A 19 5.49 -7.66 0.31
CA PHE A 19 5.62 -6.58 -0.67
C PHE A 19 7.06 -6.11 -0.81
N VAL A 20 7.78 -5.90 0.29
CA VAL A 20 9.18 -5.46 0.29
C VAL A 20 10.08 -6.52 -0.31
N ALA A 21 9.87 -7.80 0.04
CA ALA A 21 10.64 -8.90 -0.54
C ALA A 21 10.43 -9.02 -2.06
N TRP A 22 9.18 -8.92 -2.52
CA TRP A 22 8.86 -8.91 -3.95
C TRP A 22 9.39 -7.67 -4.67
N LEU A 23 9.33 -6.49 -4.04
CA LEU A 23 9.84 -5.25 -4.64
C LEU A 23 11.36 -5.31 -4.82
N ALA A 24 12.07 -5.94 -3.88
CA ALA A 24 13.52 -6.14 -3.97
C ALA A 24 13.96 -7.01 -5.15
N SER A 25 13.11 -7.91 -5.65
CA SER A 25 13.43 -8.74 -6.83
C SER A 25 13.15 -8.05 -8.17
N ARG A 26 12.43 -6.92 -8.17
CA ARG A 26 11.99 -6.23 -9.40
C ARG A 26 12.62 -4.86 -9.62
N GLU A 27 12.85 -4.12 -8.55
CA GLU A 27 13.34 -2.75 -8.61
C GLU A 27 14.79 -2.71 -8.12
N PRO A 28 15.79 -2.58 -9.01
CA PRO A 28 17.20 -2.53 -8.61
C PRO A 28 17.57 -1.25 -7.84
N ASN A 29 16.83 -0.15 -8.04
CA ASN A 29 17.12 1.13 -7.40
C ASN A 29 16.60 1.19 -5.95
N GLU A 30 17.54 1.21 -5.00
CA GLU A 30 17.22 1.26 -3.57
C GLU A 30 16.38 2.49 -3.17
N ILE A 31 16.67 3.66 -3.74
CA ILE A 31 15.96 4.90 -3.43
C ILE A 31 14.48 4.77 -3.82
N VAL A 32 14.21 4.16 -4.98
CA VAL A 32 12.84 3.89 -5.45
C VAL A 32 12.15 2.88 -4.54
N ARG A 33 12.83 1.79 -4.15
CA ARG A 33 12.27 0.80 -3.21
C ARG A 33 11.88 1.42 -1.88
N VAL A 34 12.77 2.22 -1.30
CA VAL A 34 12.53 2.89 -0.01
C VAL A 34 11.34 3.84 -0.11
N ARG A 35 11.23 4.60 -1.20
CA ARG A 35 10.12 5.52 -1.45
C ARG A 35 8.80 4.76 -1.57
N HIS A 36 8.73 3.73 -2.42
CA HIS A 36 7.53 2.92 -2.60
C HIS A 36 7.10 2.25 -1.30
N ARG A 37 8.03 1.67 -0.55
CA ARG A 37 7.74 1.09 0.77
C ARG A 37 7.10 2.11 1.72
N ARG A 38 7.68 3.30 1.84
CA ARG A 38 7.17 4.36 2.74
C ARG A 38 5.77 4.82 2.33
N LEU A 39 5.55 5.09 1.04
CA LEU A 39 4.26 5.53 0.53
C LEU A 39 3.16 4.46 0.72
N VAL A 40 3.49 3.18 0.50
CA VAL A 40 2.56 2.07 0.73
C VAL A 40 2.27 1.87 2.21
N GLU A 41 3.29 1.98 3.06
CA GLU A 41 3.14 1.92 4.51
C GLU A 41 2.23 3.04 5.03
N ASP A 42 2.44 4.27 4.57
CA ASP A 42 1.62 5.43 4.92
C ASP A 42 0.19 5.28 4.41
N TYR A 43 0.00 4.76 3.19
CA TYR A 43 -1.31 4.41 2.67
C TYR A 43 -2.02 3.39 3.56
N LEU A 44 -1.36 2.31 3.95
CA LEU A 44 -1.96 1.26 4.78
C LEU A 44 -2.32 1.77 6.18
N ARG A 45 -1.51 2.66 6.76
CA ARG A 45 -1.82 3.35 8.01
C ARG A 45 -3.04 4.25 7.86
N TRP A 46 -3.06 5.09 6.83
CA TRP A 46 -4.20 5.98 6.58
C TRP A 46 -5.49 5.20 6.31
N ALA A 47 -5.41 4.20 5.44
CA ALA A 47 -6.50 3.33 5.00
C ALA A 47 -7.25 2.65 6.15
N SER A 48 -6.58 2.52 7.29
CA SER A 48 -7.15 1.89 8.45
C SER A 48 -7.90 2.80 9.41
N ALA A 49 -7.57 4.08 9.37
CA ALA A 49 -8.32 5.13 10.06
C ALA A 49 -9.45 5.67 9.17
N ASP A 50 -9.38 5.41 7.86
CA ASP A 50 -10.40 5.78 6.88
C ASP A 50 -11.69 4.97 7.08
N SER A 51 -12.79 5.69 7.33
CA SER A 51 -14.13 5.15 7.53
C SER A 51 -14.96 5.09 6.24
N GLY A 52 -14.42 5.56 5.11
CA GLY A 52 -15.14 5.58 3.85
C GLY A 52 -15.21 4.22 3.14
N ALA A 53 -16.02 4.15 2.08
CA ALA A 53 -16.21 2.92 1.30
C ALA A 53 -14.88 2.40 0.72
N PRO A 54 -14.62 1.08 0.75
CA PRO A 54 -13.36 0.51 0.26
C PRO A 54 -13.04 0.80 -1.22
N GLY A 55 -14.07 0.88 -2.08
CA GLY A 55 -13.89 1.11 -3.52
C GLY A 55 -13.27 2.48 -3.85
N ASP A 56 -13.58 3.50 -3.06
CA ASP A 56 -13.10 4.87 -3.29
C ASP A 56 -11.87 5.22 -2.43
N ARG A 57 -11.35 4.26 -1.68
CA ARG A 57 -10.29 4.47 -0.68
C ARG A 57 -9.03 5.04 -1.32
N ARG A 58 -8.62 4.49 -2.46
CA ARG A 58 -7.46 4.98 -3.21
C ARG A 58 -7.66 6.42 -3.64
N THR A 59 -8.79 6.74 -4.25
CA THR A 59 -9.14 8.10 -4.70
C THR A 59 -9.14 9.10 -3.56
N ARG A 60 -9.69 8.74 -2.39
CA ARG A 60 -9.67 9.59 -1.19
C ARG A 60 -8.26 9.85 -0.68
N TYR A 61 -7.40 8.83 -0.68
CA TYR A 61 -6.00 8.99 -0.28
C TYR A 61 -5.23 9.89 -1.25
N GLU A 62 -5.40 9.69 -2.56
CA GLU A 62 -4.75 10.50 -3.60
C GLU A 62 -5.10 11.99 -3.48
N ARG A 63 -6.32 12.33 -3.07
CA ARG A 63 -6.76 13.72 -2.85
C ARG A 63 -6.02 14.45 -1.72
N LEU A 64 -5.22 13.76 -0.91
CA LEU A 64 -4.39 14.37 0.13
C LEU A 64 -3.10 14.98 -0.41
N PHE A 65 -2.79 14.76 -1.70
CA PHE A 65 -1.52 15.13 -2.29
C PHE A 65 -1.71 15.96 -3.56
N GLU A 66 -0.74 16.84 -3.79
CA GLU A 66 -0.61 17.61 -5.03
C GLU A 66 0.62 17.14 -5.82
N GLU A 67 0.74 17.58 -7.07
CA GLU A 67 1.94 17.33 -7.87
C GLU A 67 3.18 18.06 -7.30
N PRO A 68 4.39 17.47 -7.41
CA PRO A 68 4.72 16.20 -8.05
C PRO A 68 4.50 14.96 -7.16
N THR A 69 4.14 15.14 -5.88
CA THR A 69 4.04 14.05 -4.90
C THR A 69 2.95 13.05 -5.27
N LEU A 70 1.83 13.52 -5.83
CA LEU A 70 0.75 12.68 -6.31
C LEU A 70 1.23 11.65 -7.34
N SER A 71 2.13 12.02 -8.26
CA SER A 71 2.71 11.07 -9.22
C SER A 71 3.45 9.91 -8.53
N TRP A 72 4.22 10.20 -7.47
CA TRP A 72 4.93 9.17 -6.71
C TRP A 72 3.98 8.29 -5.91
N VAL A 73 2.93 8.88 -5.33
CA VAL A 73 1.88 8.14 -4.61
C VAL A 73 1.19 7.16 -5.56
N ARG A 74 0.76 7.62 -6.74
CA ARG A 74 0.12 6.77 -7.75
C ARG A 74 1.01 5.61 -8.17
N SER A 75 2.26 5.92 -8.51
CA SER A 75 3.24 4.90 -8.91
C SER A 75 3.44 3.85 -7.83
N ALA A 76 3.61 4.25 -6.56
CA ALA A 76 3.76 3.32 -5.45
C ALA A 76 2.51 2.45 -5.24
N LEU A 77 1.32 3.03 -5.35
CA LEU A 77 0.05 2.30 -5.19
C LEU A 77 -0.24 1.36 -6.36
N ASP A 78 0.19 1.69 -7.58
CA ASP A 78 0.07 0.79 -8.75
C ASP A 78 0.96 -0.44 -8.57
N VAL A 79 2.21 -0.24 -8.17
CA VAL A 79 3.16 -1.32 -7.88
C VAL A 79 2.65 -2.20 -6.73
N PHE A 80 2.02 -1.61 -5.71
CA PHE A 80 1.39 -2.38 -4.63
C PHE A 80 0.15 -3.16 -5.09
N ALA A 81 -0.69 -2.57 -5.94
CA ALA A 81 -1.87 -3.23 -6.50
C ALA A 81 -1.47 -4.43 -7.37
N GLU A 82 -0.41 -4.30 -8.17
CA GLU A 82 0.16 -5.38 -8.96
C GLU A 82 0.61 -6.55 -8.08
N HIS A 83 1.39 -6.28 -7.03
CA HIS A 83 1.80 -7.29 -6.05
C HIS A 83 0.60 -8.00 -5.42
N ARG A 84 -0.45 -7.26 -5.05
CA ARG A 84 -1.67 -7.85 -4.48
C ARG A 84 -2.41 -8.74 -5.48
N ALA A 85 -2.47 -8.34 -6.75
CA ALA A 85 -3.10 -9.12 -7.80
C ALA A 85 -2.36 -10.45 -8.02
N ILE A 86 -1.02 -10.41 -8.09
CA ILE A 86 -0.19 -11.61 -8.19
C ILE A 86 -0.42 -12.54 -6.99
N ARG A 87 -0.35 -12.00 -5.76
CA ARG A 87 -0.59 -12.82 -4.55
C ARG A 87 -1.99 -13.42 -4.50
N ALA A 88 -3.02 -12.73 -4.99
CA ALA A 88 -4.37 -13.27 -5.06
C ALA A 88 -4.46 -14.40 -6.10
N ALA A 89 -3.83 -14.24 -7.26
CA ALA A 89 -3.78 -15.25 -8.31
C ALA A 89 -2.95 -16.49 -7.92
N THR A 90 -1.94 -16.34 -7.06
CA THR A 90 -1.11 -17.47 -6.58
C THR A 90 -1.73 -18.18 -5.38
N ARG A 91 -2.75 -17.61 -4.72
CA ARG A 91 -3.43 -18.21 -3.56
C ARG A 91 -4.58 -19.14 -3.97
N ILE A 92 -4.47 -19.82 -5.10
CA ILE A 92 -5.45 -20.84 -5.49
C ILE A 92 -5.26 -22.03 -4.53
N GLU A 93 -6.14 -22.11 -3.53
CA GLU A 93 -6.42 -23.26 -2.67
C GLU A 93 -7.89 -23.64 -2.83
#